data_AF-A0A973R2J6-F1
#
_entry.id   AF-A0A973R2J6-F1
#
_cell.length_a   1.000
_cell.length_b   1.000
_cell.length_c   1.000
_cell.angle_alpha   90.00
_cell.angle_beta   90.00
_cell.angle_gamma   90.00
#
_symmetry.space_group_name_H-M   'P 1'
#
loop_
_entity.id
_entity.type
_entity.pdbx_description
1 polymer ?
#
loop_
_entity_poly.entity_id
_entity_poly.type
_entity_poly.pdbx_seq_one_letter_code
_entity_poly.pdbx_strand_id
1 'polypeptide(L)'
;MWQTIGLGLLGGVIAGNGLPHFLRGITRRRYPSALGNGPIPNLVAGWFGLLLGGGVLAYAHVDRHPVPGAAAIAIGVLLIGLFHAGPGAFG
;
A
#
# COMPACT_ATOMS: atom_id res chain seq x y z
N MET A 1 -1.52 -6.48 20.83
CA MET A 1 -1.19 -7.49 19.80
C MET A 1 -2.18 -7.53 18.65
N TRP A 2 -3.48 -7.79 18.88
CA TRP A 2 -4.47 -7.85 17.78
C TRP A 2 -4.58 -6.57 16.96
N GLN A 3 -4.58 -5.39 17.61
CA GLN A 3 -4.51 -4.10 16.92
C GLN A 3 -3.26 -3.99 16.04
N THR A 4 -2.09 -4.39 16.53
CA THR A 4 -0.83 -4.35 15.77
C THR A 4 -0.86 -5.26 14.56
N ILE A 5 -1.44 -6.45 14.68
CA ILE A 5 -1.62 -7.37 13.55
C ILE A 5 -2.63 -6.79 12.55
N GLY A 6 -3.80 -6.36 13.02
CA GLY A 6 -4.87 -5.86 12.15
C GLY A 6 -4.48 -4.58 11.41
N LEU A 7 -3.96 -3.58 12.13
CA LEU A 7 -3.49 -2.32 11.52
C LEU A 7 -2.18 -2.50 10.76
N GLY A 8 -1.28 -3.40 11.19
CA GLY A 8 -0.08 -3.75 10.43
C GLY A 8 -0.43 -4.34 9.06
N LEU A 9 -1.35 -5.32 9.04
CA LEU A 9 -1.89 -5.91 7.82
C LEU A 9 -2.53 -4.85 6.91
N LEU A 10 -3.45 -4.04 7.47
CA LEU A 10 -4.14 -2.99 6.73
C LEU A 10 -3.18 -1.94 6.17
N GLY A 11 -2.24 -1.47 6.98
CA GLY A 11 -1.23 -0.49 6.57
C GLY A 11 -0.34 -1.03 5.45
N GLY A 12 0.06 -2.31 5.54
CA GLY A 12 0.79 -3.00 4.48
C GLY A 12 0.00 -3.09 3.17
N VAL A 13 -1.29 -3.46 3.22
CA VAL A 13 -2.17 -3.50 2.05
C VAL A 13 -2.30 -2.11 1.41
N ILE A 14 -2.59 -1.07 2.19
CA ILE A 14 -2.80 0.29 1.68
C ILE A 14 -1.51 0.85 1.06
N ALA A 15 -0.38 0.73 1.77
CA ALA A 15 0.91 1.19 1.25
C ALA A 15 1.33 0.41 -0.01
N GLY A 16 1.17 -0.91 0.00
CA GLY A 16 1.43 -1.77 -1.15
C GLY A 16 0.54 -1.44 -2.35
N ASN A 17 -0.74 -1.09 -2.12
CA ASN A 17 -1.66 -0.64 -3.16
C ASN A 17 -1.26 0.72 -3.76
N GLY A 18 -0.72 1.63 -2.95
CA GLY A 18 -0.25 2.94 -3.42
C GLY A 18 1.03 2.87 -4.28
N LEU A 19 1.87 1.86 -4.04
CA LEU A 19 3.21 1.79 -4.63
C LEU A 19 3.22 1.74 -6.18
N PRO A 20 2.40 0.92 -6.88
CA PRO A 20 2.33 0.94 -8.34
C PRO A 20 1.99 2.32 -8.89
N HIS A 21 0.98 3.01 -8.33
CA HIS A 21 0.60 4.35 -8.77
C HIS A 21 1.75 5.35 -8.61
N PHE A 22 2.43 5.33 -7.46
CA PHE A 22 3.56 6.23 -7.20
C PHE A 22 4.70 6.01 -8.20
N LEU A 23 5.10 4.74 -8.39
CA LEU A 23 6.16 4.35 -9.32
C LEU A 23 5.80 4.71 -10.77
N ARG A 24 4.57 4.46 -11.20
CA ARG A 24 4.12 4.81 -12.57
C ARG A 24 4.07 6.32 -12.77
N GLY A 25 3.66 7.08 -11.75
CA GLY A 25 3.66 8.54 -11.77
C GLY A 25 5.06 9.13 -11.94
N ILE A 26 6.02 8.76 -11.09
CA ILE A 26 7.40 9.29 -11.17
C ILE A 26 8.15 8.83 -12.42
N THR A 27 7.77 7.67 -12.99
CA THR A 27 8.35 7.15 -14.25
C THR A 27 7.62 7.64 -15.51
N ARG A 28 6.67 8.58 -15.39
CA ARG A 28 5.90 9.17 -16.49
C ARG A 28 5.14 8.14 -17.34
N ARG A 29 4.69 7.04 -16.73
CA ARG A 29 3.90 6.01 -17.40
C ARG A 29 2.42 6.16 -17.07
N ARG A 30 1.55 5.88 -18.05
CA ARG A 30 0.12 5.76 -17.79
C ARG A 30 -0.15 4.50 -16.99
N TYR A 31 -1.08 4.58 -16.07
CA TYR A 31 -1.55 3.46 -15.26
C TYR A 31 -3.00 3.72 -14.82
N PRO A 32 -3.88 2.73 -14.82
CA PRO A 32 -5.26 2.94 -14.40
C PRO A 32 -5.33 3.47 -12.97
N SER A 33 -6.10 4.54 -12.76
CA SER A 33 -6.23 5.19 -11.45
C SER A 33 -7.55 5.94 -11.34
N ALA A 34 -8.15 5.93 -10.15
CA ALA A 34 -9.40 6.64 -9.85
C ALA A 34 -9.28 8.16 -10.03
N LEU A 35 -8.07 8.72 -9.90
CA LEU A 35 -7.82 10.15 -10.10
C LEU A 35 -7.51 10.51 -11.57
N GLY A 36 -7.39 9.50 -12.44
CA GLY A 36 -7.06 9.64 -13.86
C GLY A 36 -5.80 8.88 -14.27
N ASN A 37 -5.71 8.51 -15.56
CA ASN A 37 -4.68 7.55 -16.03
C ASN A 37 -3.32 8.19 -16.38
N GLY A 38 -3.19 9.51 -16.24
CA GLY A 38 -1.94 10.23 -16.54
C GLY A 38 -0.87 10.09 -15.44
N PRO A 39 0.38 10.53 -15.69
CA PRO A 39 1.44 10.47 -14.70
C PRO A 39 1.17 11.24 -13.40
N ILE A 40 0.70 12.49 -13.50
CA ILE A 40 0.47 13.34 -12.32
C ILE A 40 -0.63 12.75 -11.41
N PRO A 41 -1.82 12.37 -11.92
CA PRO A 41 -2.83 11.74 -11.08
C PRO A 41 -2.37 10.43 -10.43
N ASN A 42 -1.55 9.63 -11.11
CA ASN A 42 -0.97 8.42 -10.53
C ASN A 42 0.04 8.74 -9.42
N LEU A 43 0.90 9.74 -9.62
CA LEU A 43 1.80 10.21 -8.56
C LEU A 43 1.01 10.63 -7.32
N VAL A 44 -0.04 11.44 -7.49
CA VAL A 44 -0.87 11.93 -6.38
C VAL A 44 -1.61 10.77 -5.69
N ALA A 45 -2.20 9.85 -6.46
CA ALA A 45 -2.89 8.67 -5.93
C ALA A 45 -1.94 7.78 -5.11
N GLY A 46 -0.75 7.50 -5.66
CA GLY A 46 0.24 6.68 -4.98
C GLY A 46 0.82 7.34 -3.75
N TRP A 47 1.13 8.64 -3.82
CA TRP A 47 1.57 9.42 -2.67
C TRP A 47 0.54 9.42 -1.55
N PHE A 48 -0.74 9.61 -1.87
CA PHE A 48 -1.82 9.55 -0.88
C PHE A 48 -1.95 8.15 -0.29
N GLY A 49 -1.87 7.09 -1.09
CA GLY A 49 -1.85 5.70 -0.60
C GLY A 49 -0.69 5.43 0.36
N LEU A 50 0.52 5.91 0.06
CA LEU A 50 1.66 5.78 0.96
C LEU A 50 1.49 6.56 2.27
N LEU A 51 0.93 7.78 2.21
CA LEU A 51 0.62 8.57 3.40
C LEU A 51 -0.44 7.90 4.28
N LEU A 52 -1.52 7.41 3.69
CA LEU A 52 -2.56 6.69 4.43
C LEU A 52 -2.00 5.41 5.06
N GLY A 53 -1.22 4.62 4.31
CA GLY A 53 -0.57 3.42 4.82
C GLY A 53 0.36 3.74 6.00
N GLY A 54 1.24 4.73 5.83
CA GLY A 54 2.11 5.21 6.91
C GLY A 54 1.33 5.71 8.14
N GLY A 55 0.24 6.42 7.93
CA GLY A 55 -0.67 6.87 8.98
C GLY A 55 -1.27 5.69 9.76
N VAL A 56 -1.78 4.68 9.07
CA VAL A 56 -2.30 3.45 9.72
C VAL A 56 -1.21 2.74 10.53
N LEU A 57 0.02 2.65 9.99
CA LEU A 57 1.14 2.03 10.69
C LEU A 57 1.57 2.81 11.94
N ALA A 58 1.47 4.14 11.92
CA ALA A 58 1.75 4.96 13.11
C ALA A 58 0.81 4.62 14.29
N TYR A 59 -0.44 4.22 14.00
CA TYR A 59 -1.40 3.77 15.03
C TYR A 59 -1.36 2.26 15.30
N ALA A 60 -0.54 1.49 14.56
CA ALA A 60 -0.44 0.04 14.75
C ALA A 60 0.40 -0.35 16.00
N HIS A 61 1.20 0.58 16.55
CA HIS A 61 2.10 0.30 17.68
C HIS A 61 3.03 -0.89 17.43
N VAL A 62 3.65 -0.92 16.24
CA VAL A 62 4.57 -1.99 15.82
C VAL A 62 5.75 -2.13 16.78
N ASP A 63 6.20 -1.02 17.35
CA ASP A 63 7.24 -0.95 18.39
C ASP A 63 6.93 -1.82 19.62
N ARG A 64 5.65 -1.96 19.99
CA ARG A 64 5.22 -2.78 21.13
C ARG A 64 5.18 -4.28 20.83
N HIS A 65 5.06 -4.66 19.55
CA HIS A 65 5.04 -6.05 19.10
C HIS A 65 5.76 -6.18 17.74
N PRO A 66 7.10 -6.05 17.70
CA PRO A 66 7.85 -5.82 16.46
C PRO A 66 7.77 -6.97 15.48
N VAL A 67 7.91 -8.21 15.95
CA VAL A 67 7.86 -9.41 15.09
C VAL A 67 6.47 -9.61 14.46
N PRO A 68 5.37 -9.73 15.23
CA PRO A 68 4.05 -9.92 14.62
C PRO A 68 3.58 -8.70 13.83
N GLY A 69 3.97 -7.48 14.22
CA GLY A 69 3.69 -6.27 13.45
C GLY A 69 4.40 -6.27 12.10
N ALA A 70 5.71 -6.52 12.06
CA ALA A 70 6.46 -6.62 10.81
C ALA A 70 5.94 -7.75 9.90
N ALA A 71 5.62 -8.91 10.48
CA ALA A 71 5.04 -10.03 9.74
C ALA A 71 3.69 -9.65 9.13
N ALA A 72 2.80 -8.99 9.88
CA ALA A 72 1.51 -8.55 9.37
C ALA A 72 1.65 -7.53 8.23
N ILE A 73 2.56 -6.55 8.36
CA ILE A 73 2.85 -5.58 7.29
C ILE A 73 3.34 -6.28 6.04
N ALA A 74 4.32 -7.18 6.17
CA ALA A 74 4.88 -7.92 5.05
C ALA A 74 3.82 -8.78 4.35
N ILE A 75 2.97 -9.46 5.12
CA ILE A 75 1.84 -10.23 4.59
C ILE A 75 0.85 -9.30 3.86
N GLY A 76 0.52 -8.13 4.41
CA GLY A 76 -0.37 -7.16 3.77
C GLY A 76 0.15 -6.71 2.40
N VAL A 77 1.43 -6.34 2.32
CA VAL A 77 2.11 -5.99 1.07
C VAL A 77 2.09 -7.17 0.08
N LEU A 78 2.38 -8.39 0.56
CA LEU A 78 2.37 -9.57 -0.29
C LEU A 78 0.98 -9.86 -0.86
N LEU A 79 -0.07 -9.81 -0.04
CA LEU A 79 -1.45 -10.09 -0.47
C LEU A 79 -1.90 -9.12 -1.56
N ILE A 80 -1.67 -7.81 -1.36
CA ILE A 80 -2.04 -6.84 -2.39
C ILE A 80 -1.16 -6.96 -3.64
N GLY A 81 0.12 -7.31 -3.47
CA GLY A 81 1.02 -7.61 -4.59
C GLY A 81 0.56 -8.80 -5.41
N LEU A 82 0.16 -9.91 -4.76
CA LEU A 82 -0.40 -11.09 -5.41
C LEU A 82 -1.73 -10.78 -6.11
N PHE A 83 -2.56 -9.92 -5.53
CA PHE A 83 -3.77 -9.45 -6.19
C PHE A 83 -3.45 -8.71 -7.50
N HIS A 84 -2.49 -7.78 -7.49
CA HIS A 84 -2.07 -7.06 -8.70
C HIS A 84 -1.36 -7.96 -9.73
N ALA A 85 -0.60 -8.96 -9.26
CA ALA A 85 0.14 -9.87 -10.14
C ALA A 85 -0.73 -11.01 -10.71
N GLY A 86 -1.87 -11.30 -10.06
CA GLY A 86 -2.79 -12.36 -10.44
C GLY A 86 -4.12 -11.81 -10.97
N PRO A 87 -5.24 -11.97 -10.23
CA PRO A 87 -6.59 -11.72 -10.77
C PRO A 87 -7.05 -10.26 -10.76
N GLY A 88 -6.31 -9.34 -10.13
CA GLY A 88 -6.71 -7.93 -9.92
C GLY A 88 -5.90 -6.93 -10.73
N ALA A 89 -5.98 -5.63 -10.45
CA ALA A 89 -7.12 -4.79 -10.85
C ALA A 89 -7.04 -4.35 -12.33
N PHE A 90 -5.88 -4.52 -12.97
CA PHE A 90 -5.63 -4.15 -14.38
C PHE A 90 -4.46 -4.98 -14.90
N GLY A 91 -4.77 -5.94 -15.79
CA GLY A 91 -3.81 -6.63 -16.65
C GLY A 91 -3.57 -5.85 -17.93
#